data_AF-A0A7J5V5Y2-F1
#
_entry.id   AF-A0A7J5V5Y2-F1
#
_cell.length_a   1.000
_cell.length_b   1.000
_cell.length_c   1.000
_cell.angle_alpha   90.00
_cell.angle_beta   90.00
_cell.angle_gamma   90.00
#
_symmetry.space_group_name_H-M   'P 1'
#
loop_
_entity.id
_entity.type
_entity.pdbx_description
1 polymer ?
#
loop_
_entity_poly.entity_id
_entity_poly.type
_entity_poly.pdbx_seq_one_letter_code
_entity_poly.pdbx_strand_id
1 'polypeptide(L)'
;MGKRSKNPKLKRTIKYLAACKNPEIISRIISKSPDNVIKSICNASLNAAQGQVTLKPKEKKILAANRKLIEKLIQKGESTKKKRQILSQTGGGPLAILIPTVLSAVLSTLGSTLFNK
;
A
#
# COMPACT_ATOMS: atom_id res chain seq x y z
N MET A 1 -6.68 23.12 0.89
CA MET A 1 -6.30 22.03 1.82
C MET A 1 -7.43 21.01 1.88
N GLY A 2 -7.24 19.79 1.39
CA GLY A 2 -8.31 18.78 1.31
C GLY A 2 -8.69 18.24 2.69
N LYS A 3 -9.98 18.30 3.05
CA LYS A 3 -10.54 17.68 4.26
C LYS A 3 -10.13 16.21 4.31
N ARG A 4 -9.30 15.82 5.30
CA ARG A 4 -9.01 14.41 5.60
C ARG A 4 -10.32 13.74 6.05
N SER A 5 -11.05 13.15 5.11
CA SER A 5 -12.26 12.38 5.40
C SER A 5 -11.92 11.31 6.43
N LYS A 6 -12.45 11.44 7.65
CA LYS A 6 -12.35 10.43 8.70
C LYS A 6 -13.24 9.26 8.32
N ASN A 7 -12.83 8.47 7.33
CA ASN A 7 -13.56 7.27 6.93
C ASN A 7 -13.03 6.06 7.74
N PRO A 8 -13.73 5.62 8.81
CA PRO A 8 -13.25 4.53 9.65
C PRO A 8 -13.12 3.21 8.88
N LYS A 9 -13.89 3.01 7.81
CA LYS A 9 -13.81 1.82 6.96
C LYS A 9 -12.47 1.78 6.21
N LEU A 10 -12.02 2.91 5.64
CA LEU A 10 -10.72 3.01 4.98
C LEU A 10 -9.58 2.62 5.93
N LYS A 11 -9.56 3.19 7.14
CA LYS A 11 -8.52 2.90 8.14
C LYS A 11 -8.49 1.41 8.51
N ARG A 12 -9.66 0.79 8.71
CA ARG A 12 -9.77 -0.65 8.99
C ARG A 12 -9.26 -1.50 7.83
N THR A 13 -9.64 -1.20 6.60
CA THR A 13 -9.17 -1.91 5.41
C THR A 13 -7.65 -1.82 5.26
N ILE A 14 -7.06 -0.62 5.41
CA ILE A 14 -5.60 -0.45 5.32
C ILE A 14 -4.87 -1.22 6.43
N LYS A 15 -5.37 -1.17 7.66
CA LYS A 15 -4.81 -1.97 8.78
C LYS A 15 -4.89 -3.47 8.50
N TYR A 16 -6.02 -3.95 8.00
CA TYR A 16 -6.17 -5.36 7.65
C TYR A 16 -5.19 -5.77 6.54
N LEU A 17 -5.09 -4.99 5.46
CA LEU A 17 -4.17 -5.25 4.36
C LEU A 17 -2.70 -5.23 4.80
N ALA A 18 -2.34 -4.41 5.80
CA ALA A 18 -0.99 -4.37 6.36
C ALA A 18 -0.63 -5.66 7.14
N ALA A 19 -1.62 -6.27 7.81
CA ALA A 19 -1.42 -7.48 8.61
C ALA A 19 -1.69 -8.78 7.84
N CYS A 20 -2.43 -8.71 6.73
CA CYS A 20 -2.84 -9.87 5.95
C CYS A 20 -1.61 -10.51 5.28
N LYS A 21 -1.48 -11.83 5.42
CA LYS A 21 -0.42 -12.63 4.77
C LYS A 21 -0.93 -13.48 3.63
N ASN A 22 -2.26 -13.60 3.47
CA ASN A 22 -2.87 -14.40 2.41
C ASN A 22 -3.01 -13.56 1.12
N PRO A 23 -2.31 -13.93 0.04
CA PRO A 23 -2.35 -13.22 -1.25
C PRO A 23 -3.72 -13.14 -1.91
N GLU A 24 -4.50 -14.22 -1.86
CA GLU A 24 -5.81 -14.31 -2.50
C GLU A 24 -6.80 -13.37 -1.81
N ILE A 25 -6.73 -13.31 -0.48
CA ILE A 25 -7.54 -12.39 0.32
C ILE A 25 -7.16 -10.94 0.00
N ILE A 26 -5.86 -10.63 -0.08
CA ILE A 26 -5.38 -9.29 -0.46
C ILE A 26 -5.92 -8.88 -1.84
N SER A 27 -5.75 -9.74 -2.84
CA SER A 27 -6.23 -9.47 -4.20
C SER A 27 -7.75 -9.28 -4.24
N ARG A 28 -8.51 -10.15 -3.56
CA ARG A 28 -9.98 -10.07 -3.49
C ARG A 28 -10.47 -8.81 -2.77
N ILE A 29 -9.78 -8.36 -1.73
CA ILE A 29 -10.10 -7.10 -1.06
C ILE A 29 -9.83 -5.93 -2.00
N ILE A 30 -8.68 -5.93 -2.67
CA ILE A 30 -8.27 -4.84 -3.58
C ILE A 30 -9.21 -4.73 -4.78
N SER A 31 -9.60 -5.85 -5.38
CA SER A 31 -10.50 -5.84 -6.54
C SER A 31 -11.85 -5.19 -6.23
N LYS A 32 -12.35 -5.35 -4.99
CA LYS A 32 -13.63 -4.78 -4.54
C LYS A 32 -13.51 -3.46 -3.76
N SER A 33 -12.30 -2.98 -3.49
CA SER A 33 -12.11 -1.81 -2.62
C SER A 33 -12.50 -0.49 -3.30
N PRO A 34 -12.96 0.52 -2.56
CA PRO A 34 -13.16 1.85 -3.12
C PRO A 34 -11.83 2.50 -3.57
N ASP A 35 -11.89 3.45 -4.50
CA ASP A 35 -10.72 4.11 -5.11
C ASP A 35 -9.78 4.76 -4.09
N ASN A 36 -10.31 5.24 -2.96
CA ASN A 36 -9.52 5.82 -1.88
C ASN A 36 -8.56 4.80 -1.21
N VAL A 37 -8.91 3.51 -1.17
CA VAL A 37 -8.00 2.44 -0.69
C VAL A 37 -6.84 2.29 -1.67
N ILE A 38 -7.15 2.23 -2.97
CA ILE A 38 -6.13 2.09 -4.03
C ILE A 38 -5.17 3.27 -4.00
N LYS A 39 -5.70 4.50 -3.94
CA LYS A 39 -4.90 5.73 -3.80
C LYS A 39 -4.01 5.71 -2.56
N SER A 40 -4.52 5.19 -1.44
CA SER A 40 -3.75 5.06 -0.20
C SER A 40 -2.58 4.08 -0.34
N ILE A 41 -2.79 2.94 -1.00
CA ILE A 41 -1.72 1.98 -1.30
C ILE A 41 -0.66 2.62 -2.21
N CYS A 42 -1.08 3.28 -3.29
CA CYS A 42 -0.15 3.96 -4.22
C CYS A 42 0.66 5.06 -3.51
N ASN A 43 0.02 5.85 -2.64
CA ASN A 43 0.72 6.88 -1.86
C ASN A 43 1.70 6.25 -0.87
N ALA A 44 1.34 5.13 -0.24
CA ALA A 44 2.25 4.40 0.62
C ALA A 44 3.48 3.88 -0.16
N SER A 45 3.27 3.35 -1.37
CA SER A 45 4.35 2.95 -2.27
C SER A 45 5.24 4.11 -2.70
N LEU A 46 4.66 5.28 -2.98
CA LEU A 46 5.39 6.50 -3.31
C LEU A 46 6.28 6.94 -2.14
N ASN A 47 5.71 7.03 -0.94
CA ASN A 47 6.47 7.45 0.25
C ASN A 47 7.62 6.48 0.56
N ALA A 48 7.37 5.18 0.44
CA ALA A 48 8.42 4.16 0.60
C ALA A 48 9.52 4.28 -0.46
N ALA A 49 9.16 4.51 -1.73
CA ALA A 49 10.11 4.70 -2.82
C ALA A 49 10.93 5.99 -2.70
N GLN A 50 10.34 7.04 -2.15
CA GLN A 50 10.99 8.34 -1.91
C GLN A 50 11.81 8.38 -0.61
N GLY A 51 11.87 7.29 0.16
CA GLY A 51 12.59 7.25 1.43
C GLY A 51 11.95 8.07 2.55
N GLN A 52 10.68 8.45 2.42
CA GLN A 52 9.92 9.18 3.44
C GLN A 52 9.42 8.26 4.58
N VAL A 53 9.79 6.98 4.54
CA VAL A 53 9.36 5.94 5.45
C VAL A 53 10.59 5.15 5.88
N THR A 54 10.74 4.93 7.18
CA THR A 54 11.83 4.10 7.69
C THR A 54 11.55 2.64 7.40
N LEU A 55 12.35 2.04 6.51
CA LEU A 55 12.25 0.63 6.13
C LEU A 55 13.36 -0.18 6.78
N LYS A 56 13.03 -1.36 7.32
CA LYS A 56 13.99 -2.36 7.80
C LYS A 56 14.76 -2.97 6.61
N PRO A 57 15.96 -3.55 6.84
CA PRO A 57 16.75 -4.15 5.75
C PRO A 57 15.99 -5.18 4.91
N LYS A 58 15.16 -6.02 5.55
CA LYS A 58 14.31 -7.00 4.86
C LYS A 58 13.24 -6.34 3.98
N GLU A 59 12.64 -5.25 4.46
CA GLU A 59 11.61 -4.49 3.74
C GLU A 59 12.21 -3.74 2.55
N LYS A 60 13.43 -3.19 2.71
CA LYS A 60 14.21 -2.60 1.60
C LYS A 60 14.49 -3.62 0.51
N LYS A 61 14.86 -4.86 0.87
CA LYS A 61 15.09 -5.95 -0.09
C LYS A 61 13.82 -6.28 -0.88
N ILE A 62 12.66 -6.35 -0.20
CA ILE A 62 11.35 -6.57 -0.85
C ILE A 62 11.03 -5.42 -1.79
N LEU A 63 11.22 -4.17 -1.36
CA LEU A 63 10.99 -2.99 -2.18
C LEU A 63 11.87 -3.01 -3.44
N ALA A 64 13.16 -3.31 -3.29
CA ALA A 64 14.11 -3.39 -4.40
C ALA A 64 13.73 -4.50 -5.39
N ALA A 65 13.36 -5.69 -4.91
CA ALA A 65 12.91 -6.80 -5.74
C ALA A 65 11.64 -6.48 -6.56
N ASN A 66 10.84 -5.52 -6.09
CA ASN A 66 9.57 -5.12 -6.71
C ASN A 66 9.61 -3.73 -7.38
N ARG A 67 10.80 -3.19 -7.66
CA ARG A 67 10.98 -1.81 -8.13
C ARG A 67 10.15 -1.46 -9.37
N LYS A 68 10.18 -2.30 -10.41
CA LYS A 68 9.42 -2.08 -11.66
C LYS A 68 7.91 -1.98 -11.42
N LEU A 69 7.40 -2.77 -10.47
CA LEU A 69 5.99 -2.77 -10.11
C LEU A 69 5.66 -1.50 -9.31
N ILE A 70 6.51 -1.10 -8.38
CA ILE A 70 6.35 0.15 -7.63
C ILE A 70 6.33 1.35 -8.58
N GLU A 71 7.23 1.40 -9.55
CA GLU A 71 7.28 2.43 -10.60
C GLU A 71 5.92 2.55 -11.33
N LYS A 72 5.32 1.42 -11.73
CA LYS A 72 3.97 1.39 -12.34
C LYS A 72 2.87 1.89 -11.39
N LEU A 73 2.97 1.59 -10.08
CA LEU A 73 1.99 2.04 -9.10
C LEU A 73 2.08 3.55 -8.82
N ILE A 74 3.29 4.11 -8.83
CA ILE A 74 3.54 5.52 -8.53
C ILE A 74 3.50 6.42 -9.78
N GLN A 75 3.47 5.83 -10.98
CA GLN A 75 3.37 6.55 -12.24
C GLN A 75 2.18 7.52 -12.23
N LYS A 76 2.45 8.78 -12.60
CA LYS A 76 1.44 9.84 -12.75
C LYS A 76 0.61 9.62 -14.00
N GLY A 77 -0.62 10.11 -14.01
CA GLY A 77 -1.54 9.98 -15.16
C GLY A 77 -2.25 8.63 -15.29
N GLU A 78 -1.77 7.58 -14.62
CA GLU A 78 -2.44 6.28 -14.62
C GLU A 78 -3.74 6.29 -13.81
N SER A 79 -4.81 5.75 -14.40
CA SER A 79 -6.14 5.72 -13.78
C SER A 79 -6.17 4.80 -12.56
N THR A 80 -7.06 5.08 -11.61
CA THR A 80 -7.22 4.22 -10.42
C THR A 80 -7.69 2.81 -10.80
N LYS A 81 -8.45 2.67 -11.90
CA LYS A 81 -8.84 1.38 -12.46
C LYS A 81 -7.65 0.54 -12.92
N LYS A 82 -6.69 1.14 -13.62
CA LYS A 82 -5.49 0.43 -14.10
C LYS A 82 -4.55 0.07 -12.94
N LYS A 83 -4.38 0.97 -11.96
CA LYS A 83 -3.61 0.67 -10.74
C LYS A 83 -4.23 -0.46 -9.93
N ARG A 84 -5.57 -0.49 -9.82
CA ARG A 84 -6.30 -1.61 -9.20
C ARG A 84 -6.05 -2.91 -9.95
N GLN A 85 -6.13 -2.91 -11.27
CA GLN A 85 -5.83 -4.09 -12.07
C GLN A 85 -4.42 -4.62 -11.76
N ILE A 86 -3.39 -3.76 -11.80
CA ILE A 86 -2.02 -4.12 -11.44
C ILE A 86 -1.96 -4.77 -10.05
N LEU A 87 -2.59 -4.15 -9.04
CA LEU A 87 -2.60 -4.67 -7.67
C LEU A 87 -3.38 -5.99 -7.50
N SER A 88 -4.38 -6.25 -8.35
CA SER A 88 -5.25 -7.43 -8.26
C SER A 88 -4.84 -8.60 -9.19
N GLN A 89 -4.09 -8.31 -10.26
CA GLN A 89 -3.74 -9.27 -11.32
C GLN A 89 -2.85 -10.41 -10.83
N THR A 90 -2.09 -10.22 -9.77
CA THR A 90 -1.24 -11.26 -9.20
C THR A 90 -2.01 -12.00 -8.12
N GLY A 91 -2.76 -13.03 -8.48
CA GLY A 91 -3.39 -13.95 -7.53
C GLY A 91 -2.36 -14.78 -6.75
N GLY A 92 -1.55 -14.17 -5.88
CA GLY A 92 -0.49 -14.91 -5.17
C GLY A 92 0.86 -14.22 -5.04
N GLY A 93 1.23 -13.42 -6.03
CA GLY A 93 2.63 -13.10 -6.34
C GLY A 93 3.32 -12.08 -5.42
N PRO A 94 4.43 -11.47 -5.88
CA PRO A 94 5.27 -10.54 -5.10
C PRO A 94 4.51 -9.35 -4.47
N LEU A 95 3.37 -8.98 -5.06
CA LEU A 95 2.44 -7.97 -4.54
C LEU A 95 1.86 -8.31 -3.17
N ALA A 96 1.62 -9.58 -2.88
CA ALA A 96 1.10 -10.02 -1.58
C ALA A 96 2.10 -9.89 -0.45
N ILE A 97 3.39 -9.78 -0.77
CA ILE A 97 4.45 -9.47 0.20
C ILE A 97 4.68 -7.96 0.23
N LEU A 98 4.67 -7.31 -0.93
CA LEU A 98 4.92 -5.87 -1.05
C LEU A 98 3.86 -5.03 -0.34
N ILE A 99 2.57 -5.32 -0.56
CA ILE A 99 1.48 -4.49 -0.01
C ILE A 99 1.50 -4.49 1.52
N PRO A 100 1.55 -5.65 2.21
CA PRO A 100 1.68 -5.67 3.66
C PRO A 100 2.95 -4.97 4.15
N THR A 101 4.06 -5.15 3.45
CA THR A 101 5.36 -4.56 3.81
C THR A 101 5.30 -3.03 3.77
N VAL A 102 4.87 -2.46 2.65
CA VAL A 102 4.84 -1.01 2.45
C VAL A 102 3.80 -0.35 3.37
N LEU A 103 2.61 -0.97 3.52
CA LEU A 103 1.59 -0.46 4.42
C LEU A 103 2.03 -0.54 5.89
N SER A 104 2.69 -1.62 6.31
CA SER A 104 3.21 -1.76 7.67
C SER A 104 4.29 -0.74 7.99
N ALA A 105 5.22 -0.49 7.05
CA ALA A 105 6.26 0.52 7.22
C ALA A 105 5.67 1.94 7.34
N VAL A 106 4.70 2.27 6.47
CA VAL A 106 4.00 3.55 6.51
C VAL A 106 3.19 3.69 7.80
N LEU A 107 2.48 2.65 8.24
CA LEU A 107 1.75 2.66 9.51
C LEU A 107 2.68 2.75 10.72
N SER A 108 3.90 2.22 10.65
CA SER A 108 4.89 2.34 11.72
C SER A 108 5.45 3.76 11.79
N THR A 109 5.71 4.39 10.63
CA THR A 109 6.24 5.77 10.54
C THR A 109 5.17 6.82 10.83
N LEU A 110 3.94 6.61 10.36
CA LEU A 110 2.80 7.48 10.65
C LEU A 110 2.19 7.19 12.03
N GLY A 111 2.29 5.96 12.51
CA GLY A 111 1.89 5.56 13.85
C GLY A 111 2.79 6.18 14.91
N SER A 112 4.11 6.18 14.72
CA SER A 112 5.02 6.89 15.63
C SER A 112 4.72 8.41 15.70
N THR A 113 4.20 9.00 14.62
CA THR A 113 3.75 10.41 14.60
C THR A 113 2.29 10.63 15.02
N LEU A 114 1.45 9.59 15.08
CA LEU A 114 0.03 9.65 15.50
C LEU A 114 -0.25 9.07 16.90
N PHE A 115 0.65 8.24 17.43
CA PHE A 115 0.58 7.62 18.77
C PHE A 115 1.50 8.31 19.78
N ASN A 116 2.25 9.35 19.38
CA ASN A 116 2.86 10.27 20.34
C ASN A 116 1.80 11.29 20.80
N LYS A 117 0.88 10.82 21.64
CA LYS A 117 0.05 11.68 22.49
C LYS A 117 -0.24 10.97 23.79
#